data_AF-A0A2G5U9P2-F1
#
_entry.id   AF-A0A2G5U9P2-F1
#
_cell.length_a   1.000
_cell.length_b   1.000
_cell.length_c   1.000
_cell.angle_alpha   90.00
_cell.angle_beta   90.00
_cell.angle_gamma   90.00
#
_symmetry.space_group_name_H-M   'P 1'
#
loop_
_entity.id
_entity.type
_entity.pdbx_description
1 polymer ?
#
loop_
_entity_poly.entity_id
_entity_poly.type
_entity_poly.pdbx_seq_one_letter_code
_entity_poly.pdbx_strand_id
1 'polypeptide(L)'
;MCAQLFLSKYLIVNELYPTAVRNLAMSAVSTMCRVGAMFSPQLFYLSDIGEWIPYAVLVGMQLLDLVIFCIFIPETKGVHLENHLPPKHKRIFGRRA
;
A
#
# COMPACT_ATOMS: atom_id res chain seq x y z
N MET A 1 -6.06 4.93 -15.71
CA MET A 1 -5.90 5.57 -14.39
C MET A 1 -5.55 4.57 -13.28
N CYS A 2 -6.25 3.44 -13.12
CA CYS A 2 -5.98 2.49 -12.03
C CYS A 2 -4.57 1.84 -12.05
N ALA A 3 -4.03 1.53 -13.22
CA ALA A 3 -2.68 0.95 -13.33
C ALA A 3 -1.56 1.89 -12.84
N GLN A 4 -1.74 3.21 -13.01
CA GLN A 4 -0.74 4.19 -12.58
C GLN A 4 -0.64 4.25 -11.05
N LEU A 5 -1.77 4.21 -10.35
CA LEU A 5 -1.80 4.15 -8.88
C LEU A 5 -1.12 2.90 -8.34
N PHE A 6 -1.35 1.76 -9.01
CA PHE A 6 -0.69 0.50 -8.66
C PHE A 6 0.83 0.63 -8.83
N LEU A 7 1.30 1.12 -9.98
CA LEU A 7 2.74 1.30 -10.23
C LEU A 7 3.39 2.26 -9.21
N SER A 8 2.74 3.37 -8.89
CA SER A 8 3.23 4.33 -7.90
C SER A 8 3.38 3.70 -6.51
N LYS A 9 2.42 2.90 -6.06
CA LYS A 9 2.53 2.19 -4.77
C LYS A 9 3.68 1.21 -4.74
N TYR A 10 3.91 0.46 -5.83
CA TYR A 10 5.04 -0.47 -5.92
C TYR A 10 6.39 0.26 -5.96
N LEU A 11 6.46 1.39 -6.65
CA LEU A 11 7.66 2.23 -6.68
C LEU A 11 8.00 2.74 -5.28
N ILE A 12 7.01 3.22 -4.52
CA ILE A 12 7.24 3.74 -3.17
C ILE A 12 7.68 2.63 -2.20
N VAL A 13 7.16 1.41 -2.34
CA VAL A 13 7.68 0.25 -1.57
C VAL A 13 9.15 -0.01 -1.88
N ASN A 14 9.57 0.16 -3.14
CA ASN A 14 10.98 0.02 -3.52
C ASN A 14 11.87 1.14 -2.97
N GLU A 15 11.34 2.35 -2.77
CA GLU A 15 12.08 3.50 -2.25
C GLU A 15 12.11 3.55 -0.72
N LEU A 16 11.11 2.98 -0.04
CA LEU A 16 10.98 3.05 1.41
C LEU A 16 11.68 1.88 2.12
N TYR A 17 11.72 0.70 1.50
CA TYR A 17 12.20 -0.53 2.13
C TYR A 17 13.54 -0.99 1.56
N PRO A 18 14.55 -1.28 2.41
CA PRO A 18 15.83 -1.77 1.93
C PRO A 18 15.70 -3.16 1.30
N THR A 19 16.61 -3.49 0.38
CA THR A 19 16.56 -4.71 -0.47
C THR A 19 16.30 -6.00 0.32
N ALA A 20 16.85 -6.11 1.54
CA ALA A 20 16.69 -7.27 2.41
C ALA A 20 15.25 -7.56 2.86
N VAL A 21 14.37 -6.55 2.96
CA VAL A 21 12.96 -6.72 3.37
C VAL A 21 11.96 -6.38 2.26
N ARG A 22 12.46 -5.86 1.14
CA ARG A 22 11.65 -5.40 0.00
C ARG A 22 10.76 -6.49 -0.61
N ASN A 23 11.27 -7.72 -0.74
CA ASN A 23 10.47 -8.85 -1.24
C ASN A 23 9.30 -9.20 -0.30
N LEU A 24 9.52 -9.12 1.01
CA LEU A 24 8.47 -9.34 2.02
C LEU A 24 7.44 -8.21 2.00
N ALA A 25 7.88 -6.95 1.87
CA ALA A 25 6.97 -5.82 1.76
C ALA A 25 6.09 -5.92 0.50
N MET A 26 6.68 -6.27 -0.65
CA MET A 26 5.92 -6.46 -1.89
C MET A 26 4.92 -7.62 -1.81
N SER A 27 5.27 -8.73 -1.14
CA SER A 27 4.34 -9.86 -0.97
C SER A 27 3.17 -9.47 -0.06
N ALA A 28 3.41 -8.71 1.02
CA ALA A 28 2.36 -8.19 1.89
C ALA A 28 1.40 -7.22 1.17
N VAL A 29 1.93 -6.35 0.31
CA VAL A 29 1.09 -5.46 -0.51
C VAL A 29 0.24 -6.28 -1.50
N SER A 30 0.82 -7.31 -2.12
CA SER A 30 0.09 -8.18 -3.06
C SER A 30 -1.03 -8.97 -2.37
N THR A 31 -0.80 -9.49 -1.16
CA THR A 31 -1.84 -10.20 -0.40
C THR A 31 -2.98 -9.26 -0.02
N MET A 32 -2.69 -8.05 0.46
CA MET A 32 -3.71 -7.04 0.75
C MET A 32 -4.49 -6.63 -0.51
N CYS A 33 -3.83 -6.52 -1.66
CA CYS A 33 -4.51 -6.23 -2.92
C CYS A 33 -5.51 -7.33 -3.31
N ARG A 34 -5.16 -8.61 -3.06
CA ARG A 34 -6.07 -9.75 -3.31
C ARG A 34 -7.27 -9.72 -2.37
N VAL A 35 -7.08 -9.34 -1.11
CA VAL A 35 -8.18 -9.15 -0.16
C VAL A 35 -9.14 -8.08 -0.69
N GLY A 36 -8.63 -6.93 -1.13
CA GLY A 36 -9.45 -5.88 -1.75
C GLY A 36 -10.21 -6.38 -3.00
N ALA A 37 -9.56 -7.21 -3.83
CA ALA A 37 -10.20 -7.80 -5.01
C ALA A 37 -11.32 -8.79 -4.66
N MET A 38 -11.23 -9.51 -3.54
CA MET A 38 -12.29 -10.40 -3.05
C MET A 38 -13.53 -9.61 -2.59
N PHE A 39 -13.34 -8.43 -1.99
CA PHE A 39 -14.43 -7.58 -1.53
C PHE A 39 -15.04 -6.70 -2.63
N SER A 40 -14.27 -6.37 -3.67
CA SER A 40 -14.71 -5.54 -4.80
C SER A 40 -16.03 -6.00 -5.45
N PRO A 41 -16.24 -7.28 -5.84
CA PRO A 41 -17.50 -7.70 -6.45
C PRO A 41 -18.70 -7.57 -5.50
N GLN A 42 -18.46 -7.64 -4.18
CA GLN A 42 -19.52 -7.52 -3.19
C GLN A 42 -20.16 -6.12 -3.18
N LEU A 43 -19.40 -5.09 -3.57
CA LEU A 43 -19.92 -3.72 -3.65
C LEU A 43 -20.98 -3.57 -4.75
N PHE A 44 -20.99 -4.44 -5.77
CA PHE A 44 -21.98 -4.37 -6.84
C PHE A 44 -23.37 -4.87 -6.41
N TYR A 45 -23.49 -5.65 -5.33
CA TYR A 45 -24.80 -5.92 -4.73
C TYR A 45 -25.49 -4.65 -4.21
N LEU A 46 -24.72 -3.59 -3.91
CA LEU A 46 -25.27 -2.30 -3.51
C LEU A 46 -25.92 -1.54 -4.69
N SER A 47 -25.71 -2.02 -5.92
CA SER A 47 -26.37 -1.48 -7.12
C SER A 47 -27.88 -1.72 -7.13
N ASP A 48 -28.38 -2.70 -6.36
CA ASP A 48 -29.82 -2.99 -6.26
C ASP A 48 -30.60 -1.86 -5.57
N ILE A 49 -29.91 -1.05 -4.75
CA ILE A 49 -30.49 0.12 -4.06
C ILE A 49 -30.42 1.36 -4.97
N GLY A 50 -29.42 1.43 -5.85
CA GLY A 50 -29.23 2.52 -6.78
C GLY A 50 -27.93 2.39 -7.56
N GLU A 51 -27.99 2.56 -8.87
CA GLU A 51 -26.89 2.34 -9.82
C GLU A 51 -25.64 3.20 -9.52
N TRP A 52 -25.82 4.38 -8.94
CA TRP A 52 -24.73 5.32 -8.62
C TRP A 52 -24.00 5.02 -7.30
N ILE A 53 -24.63 4.28 -6.40
CA ILE A 53 -24.11 3.98 -5.05
C ILE A 53 -22.77 3.23 -5.08
N PRO A 54 -22.60 2.12 -5.83
CA PRO A 54 -21.33 1.39 -5.86
C PRO A 54 -20.18 2.27 -6.34
N TYR A 55 -20.42 3.13 -7.35
CA TYR A 55 -19.41 4.05 -7.85
C TYR A 55 -19.05 5.13 -6.84
N ALA A 56 -20.02 5.68 -6.12
CA ALA A 56 -19.78 6.65 -5.04
C ALA A 56 -18.91 6.06 -3.92
N VAL A 57 -19.17 4.81 -3.53
CA VAL A 57 -18.38 4.10 -2.51
C VAL A 57 -16.95 3.87 -3.00
N LEU A 58 -16.75 3.43 -4.24
CA LEU A 58 -15.42 3.22 -4.83
C LEU A 58 -14.61 4.52 -4.88
N VAL A 59 -15.23 5.63 -5.29
CA VAL A 59 -14.58 6.95 -5.29
C VAL A 59 -14.25 7.39 -3.85
N GLY A 60 -15.17 7.19 -2.90
CA GLY A 60 -14.92 7.50 -1.49
C GLY A 60 -13.73 6.73 -0.90
N MET A 61 -13.63 5.43 -1.18
CA MET A 61 -12.50 4.59 -0.78
C MET A 61 -11.19 5.06 -1.41
N GLN A 62 -11.22 5.47 -2.68
CA GLN A 62 -10.04 5.98 -3.38
C GLN A 62 -9.56 7.32 -2.84
N LEU A 63 -10.48 8.22 -2.45
CA LEU A 63 -10.15 9.48 -1.82
C LEU A 63 -9.57 9.28 -0.42
N LEU A 64 -10.12 8.34 0.36
CA LEU A 64 -9.58 7.98 1.66
C LEU A 64 -8.15 7.43 1.54
N ASP A 65 -7.91 6.54 0.58
CA ASP A 65 -6.57 6.03 0.28
C ASP A 65 -5.60 7.17 -0.07
N LEU A 66 -6.00 8.10 -0.94
CA LEU A 66 -5.21 9.27 -1.29
C LEU A 66 -4.84 10.12 -0.07
N VAL A 67 -5.82 10.44 0.79
CA VAL A 67 -5.61 11.27 1.99
C VAL A 67 -4.64 10.59 2.96
N ILE A 68 -4.83 9.30 3.22
CA ILE A 68 -3.92 8.52 4.07
C ILE A 68 -2.51 8.55 3.49
N PHE A 69 -2.39 8.32 2.18
CA PHE A 69 -1.10 8.29 1.51
C PHE A 69 -0.38 9.64 1.59
N CYS A 70 -1.09 10.75 1.37
CA CYS A 70 -0.54 12.10 1.49
C CYS A 70 -0.10 12.47 2.91
N ILE A 71 -0.78 11.95 3.95
CA ILE A 71 -0.45 12.27 5.35
C ILE A 71 0.70 11.39 5.85
N PHE A 72 0.69 10.10 5.53
CA PHE A 72 1.60 9.13 6.11
C PHE A 72 2.91 8.96 5.34
N ILE A 73 2.93 9.23 4.04
CA ILE A 73 4.13 9.03 3.23
C ILE A 73 4.90 10.36 3.14
N PRO A 74 6.07 10.47 3.79
CA PRO A 74 6.95 11.61 3.58
C PRO A 74 7.52 11.56 2.15
N GLU A 75 7.86 12.72 1.60
CA GLU A 75 8.49 12.82 0.28
C GLU A 75 9.81 12.02 0.26
N THR A 76 9.84 10.95 -0.55
CA THR A 76 11.00 10.05 -0.68
C THR A 76 11.98 10.51 -1.77
N LYS A 77 11.58 11.44 -2.64
CA LYS A 77 12.38 11.87 -3.79
C LYS A 77 13.67 12.57 -3.36
N GLY A 78 14.81 11.91 -3.62
CA GLY A 78 16.15 12.48 -3.42
C GLY A 78 16.82 12.12 -2.08
N VAL A 79 16.16 11.31 -1.25
CA VAL A 79 16.79 10.77 -0.03
C VAL A 79 17.50 9.46 -0.36
N HIS A 80 18.78 9.35 0.02
CA HIS A 80 19.52 8.08 -0.13
C HIS A 80 18.96 7.04 0.82
N LEU A 81 18.33 6.00 0.27
CA LEU A 81 17.92 4.84 1.06
C LEU A 81 19.15 4.03 1.47
N GLU A 82 19.40 3.93 2.77
CA GLU A 82 20.43 3.06 3.32
C GLU A 82 20.05 1.59 3.05
N ASN A 83 20.81 0.91 2.19
CA ASN A 83 20.55 -0.47 1.78
C ASN A 83 20.76 -1.53 2.89
N HIS A 84 21.11 -1.10 4.11
CA HIS A 84 21.42 -1.97 5.23
C HIS A 84 20.36 -1.84 6.32
N LEU A 85 19.96 -2.98 6.91
CA LEU A 85 19.12 -2.94 8.11
C LEU A 85 19.85 -2.20 9.24
N PRO A 86 19.11 -1.52 10.14
CA PRO A 86 19.71 -0.90 11.31
C PRO A 86 20.58 -1.91 12.10
N PRO A 87 21.68 -1.45 12.70
CA PRO A 87 22.58 -2.31 13.45
C PRO A 87 21.85 -3.03 14.58
N LYS A 88 22.31 -4.24 14.95
CA LYS A 88 21.61 -5.14 15.90
C LYS A 88 21.18 -4.46 17.20
N HIS A 89 21.96 -3.49 17.70
CA HIS A 89 21.65 -2.74 18.92
C HIS A 89 20.44 -1.81 18.82
N LYS A 90 20.02 -1.40 17.61
CA LYS A 90 18.80 -0.60 17.35
C LYS A 90 17.61 -1.44 16.88
N ARG A 91 17.75 -2.78 16.78
CA ARG A 91 16.66 -3.64 16.30
C ARG A 91 15.70 -3.94 17.45
N ILE A 92 14.47 -3.45 17.32
CA ILE A 92 13.38 -3.70 18.27
C ILE A 92 13.07 -5.21 18.40
N PHE A 93 13.25 -5.98 17.31
CA PHE A 93 12.99 -7.42 17.25
C PHE A 93 14.28 -8.26 17.07
N GLY A 94 15.40 -7.82 17.68
CA GLY A 94 16.64 -8.59 17.66
C GLY A 94 16.52 -9.86 18.48
N ARG A 95 16.23 -11.01 17.84
CA ARG A 95 16.47 -12.32 18.47
C ARG A 95 17.96 -12.39 18.85
N ARG A 96 18.23 -12.47 20.16
CA ARG A 96 19.53 -12.90 20.69
C ARG A 96 19.71 -14.38 20.30
N ALA A 97 20.43 -14.61 19.21
CA ALA A 97 21.10 -15.86 18.92
C ALA A 97 22.59 -15.56 18.89
#